data_AF-A0A0F2LKD6-F1
#
_entry.id   AF-A0A0F2LKD6-F1
#
_cell.length_a   1.000
_cell.length_b   1.000
_cell.length_c   1.000
_cell.angle_alpha   90.00
_cell.angle_beta   90.00
_cell.angle_gamma   90.00
#
_symmetry.space_group_name_H-M   'P 1'
#
loop_
_entity.id
_entity.type
_entity.pdbx_description
1 polymer ?
#
loop_
_entity_poly.entity_id
_entity_poly.type
_entity_poly.pdbx_seq_one_letter_code
_entity_poly.pdbx_strand_id
1 'polypeptide(L)'
;LVREFLQREGRVGRDWNLSYSESIILPLGFDPKLISGAESLLAWSSLPPEATVFNPESAYVILYLGVIKKVLNLSLTNSEDKILEHFQLVDVNKALEKFEKLKFYEVESKNVDVVLTVKGTQSSVDKASFRDLVEYYQVGSIDIKERALVTSIERTGKGHYKVIEVPPNEVESQCISAAIDDYAATLYSWGIQPNFELDVELAKVLSRVMTTIYFQGEGFVEVNEVPQKVIWFVESRRRVNVGGKNDYAYKAISLDCGVFPKRNGYKFYTYAYLHEFNDVNYLDEGFAFFLTALRLMYGIKVDLLNYSIVGNFVKVWESEPIGLLAKMREGNFTVSGKKLDFPTFSNFLQTVKVDDLFKTVFFTVFPVRGGVDFSLARKRATDVAMKLFGYAKVLFGNAKVSISPNTIVVDYVGDGNGNYIYALTYNFSELGKTITLTFRDRKEFVDKVFTVLLGMEINEIITSGISIKDHM
;
A
#
# COMPACT_ATOMS: atom_id res chain seq x y z
N LEU A 1 1.22 9.59 13.27
CA LEU A 1 2.57 9.70 12.66
C LEU A 1 3.62 10.11 13.70
N VAL A 2 4.92 9.93 13.46
CA VAL A 2 5.97 10.41 14.38
C VAL A 2 5.93 11.94 14.46
N ARG A 3 5.80 12.62 13.31
CA ARG A 3 5.68 14.08 13.25
C ARG A 3 4.58 14.63 14.15
N GLU A 4 3.38 14.04 14.09
CA GLU A 4 2.22 14.48 14.87
C GLU A 4 2.41 14.24 16.36
N PHE A 5 3.01 13.10 16.72
CA PHE A 5 3.34 12.80 18.10
C PHE A 5 4.30 13.87 18.65
N LEU A 6 5.43 14.11 17.98
CA LEU A 6 6.40 15.13 18.41
C LEU A 6 5.78 16.54 18.46
N GLN A 7 4.87 16.88 17.53
CA GLN A 7 4.15 18.15 17.57
C GLN A 7 3.18 18.26 18.77
N ARG A 8 2.54 17.17 19.18
CA ARG A 8 1.68 17.13 20.38
C ARG A 8 2.51 17.25 21.65
N GLU A 9 3.60 16.50 21.74
CA GLU A 9 4.53 16.54 22.88
C GLU A 9 5.15 17.94 23.04
N GLY A 10 5.50 18.62 21.93
CA GLY A 10 5.98 20.00 21.95
C GLY A 10 4.94 21.06 22.38
N ARG A 11 3.68 20.67 22.65
CA ARG A 11 2.68 21.58 23.26
C ARG A 11 2.79 21.62 24.78
N VAL A 12 3.49 20.68 25.39
CA VAL A 12 3.75 20.62 26.83
C VAL A 12 5.11 21.29 27.12
N GLY A 13 5.26 21.95 28.27
CA GLY A 13 6.57 22.51 28.68
C GLY A 13 6.98 23.80 27.98
N ARG A 14 6.03 24.68 27.62
CA ARG A 14 6.31 25.96 26.93
C ARG A 14 6.95 27.04 27.81
N ASP A 15 7.04 26.81 29.12
CA ASP A 15 7.70 27.71 30.06
C ASP A 15 9.12 27.21 30.35
N TRP A 16 10.10 28.07 30.10
CA TRP A 16 11.53 27.80 30.31
C TRP A 16 11.89 27.60 31.79
N ASN A 17 10.99 27.93 32.72
CA ASN A 17 11.16 27.71 34.16
C ASN A 17 10.73 26.33 34.66
N LEU A 18 10.09 25.51 33.81
CA LEU A 18 9.67 24.17 34.21
C LEU A 18 10.88 23.23 34.24
N SER A 19 11.09 22.57 35.38
CA SER A 19 12.18 21.59 35.55
C SER A 19 11.91 20.26 34.82
N TYR A 20 10.65 19.98 34.48
CA TYR A 20 10.23 18.85 33.66
C TYR A 20 8.86 19.11 33.00
N SER A 21 8.58 18.37 31.94
CA SER A 21 7.24 18.22 31.36
C SER A 21 6.79 16.77 31.51
N GLU A 22 5.48 16.56 31.69
CA GLU A 22 4.89 15.24 31.82
C GLU A 22 3.78 15.06 30.77
N SER A 23 3.81 13.91 30.09
CA SER A 23 2.81 13.50 29.12
C SER A 23 2.29 12.11 29.48
N ILE A 24 0.97 11.96 29.54
CA ILE A 24 0.30 10.69 29.82
C ILE A 24 -0.23 10.13 28.50
N ILE A 25 0.25 8.94 28.12
CA ILE A 25 -0.17 8.24 26.90
C ILE A 25 -1.03 7.06 27.31
N LEU A 26 -2.29 7.07 26.88
CA LEU A 26 -3.27 6.01 27.16
C LEU A 26 -3.56 5.23 25.87
N PRO A 27 -3.00 4.02 25.68
CA PRO A 27 -3.30 3.20 24.52
C PRO A 27 -4.72 2.62 24.63
N LEU A 28 -5.50 2.75 23.56
CA LEU A 28 -6.87 2.23 23.48
C LEU A 28 -6.94 0.81 22.90
N GLY A 29 -5.85 0.05 22.86
CA GLY A 29 -5.82 -1.27 22.22
C GLY A 29 -4.39 -1.74 21.95
N PHE A 30 -4.21 -2.63 20.98
CA PHE A 30 -2.89 -2.93 20.46
C PHE A 30 -2.29 -1.69 19.80
N ASP A 31 -1.31 -1.07 20.47
CA ASP A 31 -0.45 -0.07 19.85
C ASP A 31 0.92 -0.70 19.54
N PRO A 32 1.27 -0.91 18.26
CA PRO A 32 2.60 -1.35 17.83
C PRO A 32 3.76 -0.57 18.47
N LYS A 33 3.55 0.69 18.83
CA LYS A 33 4.55 1.57 19.46
C LYS A 33 4.88 1.15 20.88
N LEU A 34 4.00 0.37 21.53
CA LEU A 34 4.14 -0.11 22.90
C LEU A 34 4.39 -1.62 22.96
N ILE A 35 4.87 -2.24 21.86
CA ILE A 35 5.02 -3.69 21.78
C ILE A 35 5.91 -4.28 22.88
N SER A 36 6.97 -3.56 23.27
CA SER A 36 7.84 -3.81 24.43
C SER A 36 7.73 -2.69 25.48
N GLY A 37 6.57 -2.04 25.58
CA GLY A 37 6.31 -0.94 26.52
C GLY A 37 7.06 0.33 26.16
N ALA A 38 7.59 1.03 27.17
CA ALA A 38 8.23 2.34 27.01
C ALA A 38 9.47 2.31 26.10
N GLU A 39 10.23 1.21 26.07
CA GLU A 39 11.42 1.09 25.22
C GLU A 39 11.07 1.16 23.74
N SER A 40 10.02 0.46 23.31
CA SER A 40 9.51 0.54 21.93
C SER A 40 8.99 1.92 21.58
N LEU A 41 8.34 2.60 22.53
CA LEU A 41 7.82 3.95 22.31
C LEU A 41 8.96 4.94 22.10
N LEU A 42 9.99 4.86 22.94
CA LEU A 42 11.20 5.67 22.82
C LEU A 42 11.89 5.40 21.50
N ALA A 43 12.10 4.13 21.13
CA ALA A 43 12.68 3.76 19.85
C ALA A 43 11.88 4.33 18.67
N TRP A 44 10.55 4.15 18.67
CA TRP A 44 9.68 4.66 17.61
C TRP A 44 9.70 6.20 17.54
N SER A 45 9.67 6.88 18.69
CA SER A 45 9.71 8.35 18.76
C SER A 45 11.07 8.94 18.34
N SER A 46 12.15 8.15 18.41
CA SER A 46 13.48 8.54 17.95
C SER A 46 13.63 8.56 16.42
N LEU A 47 12.66 8.00 15.68
CA LEU A 47 12.64 8.10 14.24
C LEU A 47 12.58 9.56 13.79
N PRO A 48 13.26 9.94 12.70
CA PRO A 48 13.03 11.24 12.10
C PRO A 48 11.55 11.35 11.68
N PRO A 49 10.95 12.55 11.75
CA PRO A 49 9.64 12.82 11.18
C PRO A 49 9.54 12.28 9.75
N GLU A 50 8.33 11.89 9.35
CA GLU A 50 8.07 11.42 7.99
C GLU A 50 8.52 12.49 6.96
N ALA A 51 9.20 12.04 5.92
CA ALA A 51 9.72 12.89 4.86
C ALA A 51 8.56 13.49 4.04
N THR A 52 8.63 14.80 3.79
CA THR A 52 7.77 15.45 2.80
C THR A 52 8.35 15.19 1.41
N VAL A 53 7.73 14.28 0.66
CA VAL A 53 8.13 14.01 -0.72
C VAL A 53 7.39 14.97 -1.63
N PHE A 54 8.12 15.83 -2.34
CA PHE A 54 7.57 16.79 -3.30
C PHE A 54 8.23 16.61 -4.66
N ASN A 55 7.41 16.47 -5.70
CA ASN A 55 7.84 16.31 -7.08
C ASN A 55 7.10 17.31 -7.98
N PRO A 56 7.73 18.46 -8.30
CA PRO A 56 7.10 19.49 -9.12
C PRO A 56 6.91 19.03 -10.58
N GLU A 57 7.60 17.98 -11.01
CA GLU A 57 7.50 17.39 -12.34
C GLU A 57 6.51 16.21 -12.37
N SER A 58 5.70 16.03 -11.32
CA SER A 58 4.65 15.01 -11.34
C SER A 58 3.61 15.31 -12.41
N ALA A 59 3.10 14.26 -13.02
CA ALA A 59 2.05 14.32 -14.03
C ALA A 59 0.77 14.98 -13.47
N TYR A 60 0.52 14.87 -12.16
CA TYR A 60 -0.56 15.61 -11.52
C TYR A 60 -0.38 17.13 -11.59
N VAL A 61 0.83 17.62 -11.27
CA VAL A 61 1.15 19.06 -11.36
C VAL A 61 1.05 19.52 -12.82
N ILE A 62 1.56 18.74 -13.77
CA ILE A 62 1.48 19.05 -15.20
C ILE A 62 0.01 19.10 -15.66
N LEU A 63 -0.83 18.15 -15.23
CA LEU A 63 -2.27 18.13 -15.53
C LEU A 63 -2.95 19.37 -14.96
N TYR A 64 -2.71 19.69 -13.69
CA TYR A 64 -3.32 20.83 -13.02
C TYR A 64 -2.94 22.16 -13.68
N LEU A 65 -1.66 22.38 -13.97
CA LEU A 65 -1.18 23.56 -14.69
C LEU A 65 -1.74 23.64 -16.11
N GLY A 66 -1.80 22.50 -16.81
CA GLY A 66 -2.41 22.40 -18.14
C GLY A 66 -3.88 22.82 -18.11
N VAL A 67 -4.67 22.31 -17.15
CA VAL A 67 -6.08 22.68 -16.99
C VAL A 67 -6.24 24.17 -16.71
N ILE A 68 -5.45 24.76 -15.81
CA ILE A 68 -5.49 26.19 -15.51
C ILE A 68 -5.19 27.01 -16.77
N LYS A 69 -4.08 26.71 -17.45
CA LYS A 69 -3.67 27.43 -18.65
C LYS A 69 -4.72 27.31 -19.74
N LYS A 70 -5.34 26.14 -19.88
CA LYS A 70 -6.42 25.91 -20.83
C LYS A 70 -7.65 26.77 -20.53
N VAL A 71 -8.07 26.86 -19.27
CA VAL A 71 -9.19 27.70 -18.82
C VAL A 71 -8.89 29.19 -19.02
N LEU A 72 -7.65 29.61 -18.75
CA LEU A 72 -7.21 31.00 -18.92
C LEU A 72 -6.79 31.35 -20.35
N ASN A 73 -6.91 30.41 -21.30
CA ASN A 73 -6.48 30.56 -22.70
C ASN A 73 -5.00 31.00 -22.85
N LEU A 74 -4.13 30.40 -22.04
CA LEU A 74 -2.67 30.59 -22.07
C LEU A 74 -1.99 29.50 -22.92
N SER A 75 -0.74 29.75 -23.32
CA SER A 75 0.05 28.76 -24.05
C SER A 75 0.41 27.56 -23.19
N LEU A 76 0.20 26.36 -23.76
CA LEU A 76 0.55 25.09 -23.15
C LEU A 76 1.96 24.66 -23.60
N THR A 77 2.68 24.00 -22.71
CA THR A 77 3.87 23.22 -23.07
C THR A 77 3.47 21.91 -23.73
N ASN A 78 4.40 21.26 -24.44
CA ASN A 78 4.14 19.96 -25.07
C ASN A 78 3.67 18.89 -24.06
N SER A 79 4.23 18.87 -22.84
CA SER A 79 3.82 17.93 -21.80
C SER A 79 2.42 18.21 -21.27
N GLU A 80 2.06 19.49 -21.11
CA GLU A 80 0.71 19.91 -20.71
C GLU A 80 -0.33 19.59 -21.79
N ASP A 81 0.00 19.79 -23.06
CA ASP A 81 -0.92 19.49 -24.17
C ASP A 81 -1.19 17.99 -24.27
N LYS A 82 -0.13 17.16 -24.25
CA LYS A 82 -0.23 15.69 -24.28
C LYS A 82 -1.04 15.12 -23.12
N ILE A 83 -0.88 15.65 -21.91
CA ILE A 83 -1.61 15.12 -20.75
C ILE A 83 -3.10 15.51 -20.80
N LEU A 84 -3.42 16.70 -21.31
CA LEU A 84 -4.81 17.10 -21.54
C LEU A 84 -5.46 16.26 -22.65
N GLU A 85 -4.73 15.96 -23.73
CA GLU A 85 -5.20 15.03 -24.77
C GLU A 85 -5.49 13.64 -24.19
N HIS A 86 -4.56 13.10 -23.40
CA HIS A 86 -4.69 11.77 -22.78
C HIS A 86 -5.96 11.66 -21.91
N PHE A 87 -6.27 12.69 -21.12
CA PHE A 87 -7.46 12.73 -20.28
C PHE A 87 -8.69 13.39 -20.94
N GLN A 88 -8.62 13.69 -22.24
CA GLN A 88 -9.70 14.31 -23.02
C GLN A 88 -10.20 15.66 -22.47
N LEU A 89 -9.28 16.45 -21.92
CA LEU A 89 -9.48 17.78 -21.34
C LEU A 89 -9.03 18.92 -22.27
N VAL A 90 -8.92 18.64 -23.58
CA VAL A 90 -8.61 19.65 -24.61
C VAL A 90 -9.75 20.64 -24.87
N ASP A 91 -10.95 20.34 -24.38
CA ASP A 91 -12.12 21.24 -24.42
C ASP A 91 -12.14 22.12 -23.16
N VAL A 92 -12.31 23.43 -23.34
CA VAL A 92 -12.26 24.42 -22.25
C VAL A 92 -13.37 24.21 -21.22
N ASN A 93 -14.57 23.80 -21.65
CA ASN A 93 -15.69 23.59 -20.73
C ASN A 93 -15.44 22.36 -19.84
N LYS A 94 -14.91 21.28 -20.43
CA LYS A 94 -14.49 20.09 -19.66
C LYS A 94 -13.35 20.41 -18.69
N ALA A 95 -12.35 21.18 -19.14
CA ALA A 95 -11.24 21.61 -18.29
C ALA A 95 -11.73 22.46 -17.12
N LEU A 96 -12.68 23.39 -17.35
CA LEU A 96 -13.27 24.21 -16.30
C LEU A 96 -14.03 23.37 -15.27
N GLU A 97 -14.83 22.39 -15.71
CA GLU A 97 -15.51 21.46 -14.80
C GLU A 97 -14.52 20.67 -13.93
N LYS A 98 -13.36 20.29 -14.52
CA LYS A 98 -12.32 19.57 -13.80
C LYS A 98 -11.47 20.42 -12.89
N PHE A 99 -11.27 21.69 -13.21
CA PHE A 99 -10.43 22.59 -12.42
C PHE A 99 -10.84 22.65 -10.95
N GLU A 100 -12.14 22.80 -10.67
CA GLU A 100 -12.65 22.86 -9.29
C GLU A 100 -12.41 21.56 -8.52
N LYS A 101 -12.49 20.43 -9.21
CA LYS A 101 -12.32 19.07 -8.65
C LYS A 101 -10.83 18.78 -8.34
N LEU A 102 -9.90 19.26 -9.17
CA LEU A 102 -8.47 19.00 -8.98
C LEU A 102 -7.82 19.77 -7.80
N LYS A 103 -8.49 20.75 -7.19
CA LYS A 103 -7.89 21.55 -6.10
C LYS A 103 -7.54 20.73 -4.84
N PHE A 104 -8.23 19.61 -4.61
CA PHE A 104 -8.07 18.77 -3.41
C PHE A 104 -7.85 17.29 -3.73
N TYR A 105 -7.35 16.97 -4.92
CA TYR A 105 -7.24 15.59 -5.42
C TYR A 105 -8.59 14.85 -5.56
N GLU A 106 -9.72 15.56 -5.45
CA GLU A 106 -11.06 14.99 -5.47
C GLU A 106 -11.70 15.06 -6.86
N VAL A 107 -11.71 13.95 -7.59
CA VAL A 107 -12.31 13.88 -8.93
C VAL A 107 -13.83 13.72 -8.88
N GLU A 108 -14.37 13.27 -7.75
CA GLU A 108 -15.80 13.08 -7.52
C GLU A 108 -16.20 13.51 -6.09
N SER A 109 -17.26 14.33 -5.99
CA SER A 109 -17.82 14.78 -4.70
C SER A 109 -19.28 14.34 -4.59
N LYS A 110 -19.59 13.58 -3.54
CA LYS A 110 -20.93 13.16 -3.15
C LYS A 110 -21.06 13.41 -1.65
N ASN A 111 -22.25 13.81 -1.22
CA ASN A 111 -22.53 14.09 0.18
C ASN A 111 -22.81 12.80 0.93
N VAL A 112 -22.19 12.62 2.10
CA VAL A 112 -22.43 11.48 2.98
C VAL A 112 -22.80 11.98 4.37
N ASP A 113 -23.95 11.53 4.85
CA ASP A 113 -24.42 11.74 6.21
C ASP A 113 -24.20 10.44 7.01
N VAL A 114 -23.48 10.51 8.12
CA VAL A 114 -23.30 9.39 9.05
C VAL A 114 -24.25 9.60 10.21
N VAL A 115 -25.15 8.65 10.45
CA VAL A 115 -26.28 8.81 11.35
C VAL A 115 -26.29 7.72 12.39
N LEU A 116 -26.02 8.10 13.64
CA LEU A 116 -26.19 7.22 14.78
C LEU A 116 -27.67 7.10 15.14
N THR A 117 -28.15 5.86 15.20
CA THR A 117 -29.52 5.52 15.58
C THR A 117 -29.48 4.69 16.86
N VAL A 118 -30.19 5.13 17.89
CA VAL A 118 -30.32 4.45 19.18
C VAL A 118 -31.80 4.23 19.46
N LYS A 119 -32.21 2.98 19.68
CA LYS A 119 -33.61 2.55 19.85
C LYS A 119 -34.53 3.10 18.75
N GLY A 120 -34.05 3.06 17.50
CA GLY A 120 -34.78 3.55 16.33
C GLY A 120 -34.89 5.08 16.22
N THR A 121 -34.27 5.84 17.13
CA THR A 121 -34.26 7.31 17.10
C THR A 121 -32.89 7.82 16.66
N GLN A 122 -32.88 8.79 15.76
CA GLN A 122 -31.67 9.46 15.31
C GLN A 122 -31.08 10.31 16.45
N SER A 123 -29.86 9.96 16.88
CA SER A 123 -29.17 10.59 18.01
C SER A 123 -28.17 11.66 17.57
N SER A 124 -27.43 11.41 16.48
CA SER A 124 -26.45 12.36 15.92
C SER A 124 -26.36 12.24 14.40
N VAL A 125 -25.82 13.29 13.77
CA VAL A 125 -25.49 13.29 12.34
C VAL A 125 -24.15 13.99 12.14
N ASP A 126 -23.19 13.24 11.62
CA ASP A 126 -21.90 13.76 11.17
C ASP A 126 -21.86 13.80 9.63
N LYS A 127 -21.00 14.67 9.09
CA LYS A 127 -20.74 14.75 7.64
C LYS A 127 -19.45 14.01 7.33
N ALA A 128 -19.47 13.20 6.28
CA ALA A 128 -18.30 12.49 5.77
C ALA A 128 -18.13 12.75 4.26
N SER A 129 -16.92 12.53 3.76
CA SER A 129 -16.67 12.55 2.32
C SER A 129 -17.12 11.23 1.68
N PHE A 130 -17.29 11.23 0.35
CA PHE A 130 -17.54 9.98 -0.37
C PHE A 130 -16.36 9.02 -0.33
N ARG A 131 -15.14 9.55 -0.21
CA ARG A 131 -13.93 8.77 0.03
C ARG A 131 -14.00 8.06 1.37
N ASP A 132 -14.41 8.76 2.44
CA ASP A 132 -14.56 8.14 3.77
C ASP A 132 -15.60 7.02 3.76
N LEU A 133 -16.68 7.16 2.99
CA LEU A 133 -17.63 6.06 2.80
C LEU A 133 -16.96 4.83 2.20
N VAL A 134 -16.12 5.01 1.18
CA VAL A 134 -15.40 3.91 0.51
C VAL A 134 -14.31 3.30 1.40
N GLU A 135 -13.56 4.12 2.14
CA GLU A 135 -12.37 3.71 2.90
C GLU A 135 -12.67 3.34 4.36
N TYR A 136 -13.78 3.81 4.95
CA TYR A 136 -14.03 3.68 6.39
C TYR A 136 -15.46 3.23 6.72
N TYR A 137 -16.50 3.75 6.06
CA TYR A 137 -17.90 3.46 6.41
C TYR A 137 -18.55 2.40 5.51
N GLN A 138 -18.20 1.13 5.74
CA GLN A 138 -18.85 -0.03 5.12
C GLN A 138 -19.69 -0.81 6.13
N VAL A 139 -20.67 -1.58 5.68
CA VAL A 139 -21.45 -2.44 6.59
C VAL A 139 -20.51 -3.39 7.34
N GLY A 140 -20.61 -3.37 8.67
CA GLY A 140 -19.71 -4.06 9.58
C GLY A 140 -18.51 -3.22 10.06
N SER A 141 -18.30 -2.00 9.56
CA SER A 141 -17.33 -1.07 10.13
C SER A 141 -17.75 -0.67 11.55
N ILE A 142 -16.76 -0.48 12.42
CA ILE A 142 -16.90 -0.09 13.82
C ILE A 142 -16.43 1.35 13.95
N ASP A 143 -17.33 2.24 14.36
CA ASP A 143 -16.97 3.57 14.83
C ASP A 143 -16.66 3.50 16.34
N ILE A 144 -15.38 3.66 16.68
CA ILE A 144 -14.89 3.63 18.05
C ILE A 144 -15.35 4.86 18.84
N LYS A 145 -15.50 6.02 18.18
CA LYS A 145 -15.90 7.28 18.83
C LYS A 145 -17.33 7.17 19.35
N GLU A 146 -18.24 6.70 18.51
CA GLU A 146 -19.66 6.51 18.84
C GLU A 146 -19.97 5.14 19.44
N ARG A 147 -18.97 4.24 19.50
CA ARG A 147 -19.10 2.84 19.98
C ARG A 147 -20.21 2.10 19.23
N ALA A 148 -20.24 2.27 17.91
CA ALA A 148 -21.34 1.84 17.06
C ALA A 148 -20.84 1.03 15.86
N LEU A 149 -21.75 0.30 15.22
CA LEU A 149 -21.49 -0.43 13.98
C LEU A 149 -22.32 0.13 12.84
N VAL A 150 -21.69 0.28 11.68
CA VAL A 150 -22.38 0.55 10.43
C VAL A 150 -23.20 -0.67 10.04
N THR A 151 -24.52 -0.53 9.99
CA THR A 151 -25.44 -1.63 9.64
C THR A 151 -26.03 -1.51 8.25
N SER A 152 -26.13 -0.29 7.73
CA SER A 152 -26.63 -0.08 6.38
C SER A 152 -26.11 1.21 5.75
N ILE A 153 -26.16 1.24 4.41
CA ILE A 153 -25.83 2.40 3.60
C ILE A 153 -26.98 2.61 2.63
N GLU A 154 -27.65 3.75 2.75
CA GLU A 154 -28.82 4.10 1.97
C GLU A 154 -28.48 5.21 0.97
N ARG A 155 -29.11 5.15 -0.20
CA ARG A 155 -29.09 6.26 -1.15
C ARG A 155 -30.34 7.09 -0.97
N THR A 156 -30.21 8.29 -0.41
CA THR A 156 -31.33 9.18 -0.09
C THR A 156 -31.67 10.14 -1.24
N GLY A 157 -30.81 10.24 -2.26
CA GLY A 157 -31.05 11.08 -3.44
C GLY A 157 -29.98 10.94 -4.53
N LYS A 158 -29.98 11.88 -5.48
CA LYS A 158 -28.93 11.94 -6.50
C LYS A 158 -27.65 12.52 -5.90
N GLY A 159 -26.67 11.66 -5.61
CA GLY A 159 -25.38 12.08 -5.06
C GLY A 159 -25.36 12.28 -3.55
N HIS A 160 -26.37 11.76 -2.84
CA HIS A 160 -26.47 11.80 -1.39
C HIS A 160 -26.60 10.38 -0.83
N TYR A 161 -25.80 10.08 0.18
CA TYR A 161 -25.80 8.81 0.89
C TYR A 161 -25.99 9.03 2.39
N LYS A 162 -26.62 8.05 3.03
CA LYS A 162 -26.79 7.99 4.48
C LYS A 162 -26.18 6.67 4.98
N VAL A 163 -25.19 6.77 5.84
CA VAL A 163 -24.62 5.64 6.59
C VAL A 163 -25.39 5.56 7.91
N ILE A 164 -25.88 4.37 8.26
CA ILE A 164 -26.62 4.16 9.50
C ILE A 164 -25.77 3.34 10.46
N GLU A 165 -25.53 3.91 11.63
CA GLU A 165 -24.80 3.30 12.72
C GLU A 165 -25.74 2.97 13.87
N VAL A 166 -25.53 1.84 14.52
CA VAL A 166 -26.29 1.44 15.72
C VAL A 166 -25.34 0.87 16.77
N PRO A 167 -25.69 0.98 18.07
CA PRO A 167 -24.97 0.30 19.14
C PRO A 167 -24.89 -1.23 18.90
N PRO A 168 -23.81 -1.91 19.35
CA PRO A 168 -23.61 -3.35 19.11
C PRO A 168 -24.78 -4.25 19.54
N ASN A 169 -25.49 -3.88 20.60
CA ASN A 169 -26.63 -4.62 21.14
C ASN A 169 -27.94 -4.42 20.35
N GLU A 170 -27.97 -3.49 19.39
CA GLU A 170 -29.13 -3.19 18.53
C GLU A 170 -28.91 -3.67 17.08
N VAL A 171 -27.85 -4.42 16.80
CA VAL A 171 -27.53 -4.91 15.45
C VAL A 171 -28.50 -6.01 15.00
N GLU A 172 -29.26 -5.73 13.95
CA GLU A 172 -30.18 -6.68 13.29
C GLU A 172 -29.67 -7.15 11.91
N SER A 173 -28.35 -7.33 11.74
CA SER A 173 -27.73 -7.71 10.47
C SER A 173 -27.17 -9.13 10.51
N GLN A 174 -27.67 -10.02 9.64
CA GLN A 174 -27.24 -11.43 9.57
C GLN A 174 -25.73 -11.59 9.35
N CYS A 175 -25.13 -10.78 8.47
CA CYS A 175 -23.69 -10.87 8.19
C CYS A 175 -22.84 -10.43 9.39
N ILE A 176 -23.32 -9.44 10.16
CA ILE A 176 -22.63 -8.97 11.36
C ILE A 176 -22.80 -9.99 12.49
N SER A 177 -24.00 -10.57 12.66
CA SER A 177 -24.24 -11.65 13.63
C SER A 177 -23.31 -12.84 13.39
N ALA A 178 -23.12 -13.26 12.14
CA ALA A 178 -22.17 -14.33 11.79
C ALA A 178 -20.72 -13.96 12.18
N ALA A 179 -20.31 -12.71 11.98
CA ALA A 179 -18.99 -12.25 12.39
C ALA A 179 -18.83 -12.18 13.93
N ILE A 180 -19.90 -11.87 14.67
CA ILE A 180 -19.95 -11.93 16.13
C ILE A 180 -19.80 -13.39 16.62
N ASP A 181 -20.41 -14.35 15.93
CA ASP A 181 -20.25 -15.78 16.24
C ASP A 181 -18.80 -16.24 16.05
N ASP A 182 -18.15 -15.83 14.96
CA ASP A 182 -16.72 -16.10 14.71
C ASP A 182 -15.81 -15.43 15.76
N TYR A 183 -16.15 -14.21 16.18
CA TYR A 183 -15.47 -13.52 17.28
C TYR A 183 -15.63 -14.28 18.60
N ALA A 184 -16.85 -14.76 18.90
CA ALA A 184 -17.11 -15.52 20.11
C ALA A 184 -16.35 -16.84 20.13
N ALA A 185 -16.40 -17.60 19.03
CA ALA A 185 -15.62 -18.84 18.85
C ALA A 185 -14.12 -18.60 19.00
N THR A 186 -13.62 -17.48 18.45
CA THR A 186 -12.22 -17.05 18.60
C THR A 186 -11.87 -16.83 20.07
N LEU A 187 -12.68 -16.07 20.84
CA LEU A 187 -12.38 -15.82 22.25
C LEU A 187 -12.50 -17.08 23.11
N TYR A 188 -13.47 -17.96 22.84
CA TYR A 188 -13.57 -19.25 23.50
C TYR A 188 -12.33 -20.12 23.26
N SER A 189 -11.77 -20.12 22.05
CA SER A 189 -10.52 -20.84 21.74
C SER A 189 -9.32 -20.32 22.54
N TRP A 190 -9.38 -19.06 23.00
CA TRP A 190 -8.38 -18.45 23.87
C TRP A 190 -8.72 -18.58 25.37
N GLY A 191 -9.82 -19.27 25.71
CA GLY A 191 -10.30 -19.41 27.08
C GLY A 191 -10.80 -18.09 27.68
N ILE A 192 -11.37 -17.21 26.87
CA ILE A 192 -11.92 -15.90 27.27
C ILE A 192 -13.43 -15.90 27.00
N GLN A 193 -14.22 -15.44 27.97
CA GLN A 193 -15.67 -15.26 27.80
C GLN A 193 -15.96 -14.08 26.85
N PRO A 194 -16.70 -14.25 25.76
CA PRO A 194 -16.95 -13.16 24.81
C PRO A 194 -17.77 -12.02 25.43
N ASN A 195 -17.38 -10.78 25.10
CA ASN A 195 -18.15 -9.57 25.40
C ASN A 195 -17.82 -8.53 24.32
N PHE A 196 -18.61 -8.56 23.24
CA PHE A 196 -18.32 -7.78 22.05
C PHE A 196 -18.42 -6.26 22.29
N GLU A 197 -19.43 -5.81 23.03
CA GLU A 197 -19.62 -4.39 23.37
C GLU A 197 -18.43 -3.83 24.16
N LEU A 198 -18.01 -4.55 25.21
CA LEU A 198 -16.84 -4.18 26.00
C LEU A 198 -15.56 -4.19 25.15
N ASP A 199 -15.39 -5.19 24.29
CA ASP A 199 -14.19 -5.30 23.48
C ASP A 199 -14.13 -4.25 22.35
N VAL A 200 -15.27 -3.74 21.87
CA VAL A 200 -15.33 -2.54 21.02
C VAL A 200 -14.95 -1.30 21.82
N GLU A 201 -15.50 -1.12 23.03
CA GLU A 201 -15.18 0.04 23.90
C GLU A 201 -13.69 0.08 24.28
N LEU A 202 -13.09 -1.08 24.54
CA LEU A 202 -11.66 -1.21 24.85
C LEU A 202 -10.78 -1.25 23.60
N ALA A 203 -11.36 -1.05 22.41
CA ALA A 203 -10.74 -1.17 21.08
C ALA A 203 -9.85 -2.42 20.93
N LYS A 204 -10.36 -3.53 21.50
CA LYS A 204 -9.89 -4.91 21.30
C LYS A 204 -10.50 -5.54 20.05
N VAL A 205 -11.59 -4.96 19.52
CA VAL A 205 -12.07 -5.25 18.18
C VAL A 205 -12.04 -3.96 17.36
N LEU A 206 -11.24 -3.96 16.31
CA LEU A 206 -11.12 -2.84 15.37
C LEU A 206 -11.54 -3.29 13.98
N SER A 207 -12.22 -2.44 13.22
CA SER A 207 -12.53 -2.73 11.82
C SER A 207 -11.60 -2.01 10.86
N ARG A 208 -11.32 -2.62 9.71
CA ARG A 208 -10.70 -1.95 8.55
C ARG A 208 -11.42 -2.34 7.27
N VAL A 209 -11.68 -1.36 6.42
CA VAL A 209 -12.14 -1.62 5.06
C VAL A 209 -10.91 -1.89 4.19
N MET A 210 -10.94 -2.99 3.47
CA MET A 210 -9.96 -3.26 2.41
C MET A 210 -10.50 -2.75 1.09
N THR A 211 -9.74 -1.87 0.41
CA THR A 211 -10.12 -1.30 -0.89
C THR A 211 -9.30 -1.89 -2.04
N THR A 212 -9.79 -1.70 -3.26
CA THR A 212 -9.04 -1.95 -4.51
C THR A 212 -9.39 -0.88 -5.51
N ILE A 213 -8.53 -0.69 -6.52
CA ILE A 213 -8.75 0.26 -7.59
C ILE A 213 -9.04 -0.43 -8.93
N TYR A 214 -9.82 0.21 -9.79
CA TYR A 214 -9.93 -0.12 -11.21
C TYR A 214 -9.35 1.02 -12.04
N PHE A 215 -8.53 0.70 -13.03
CA PHE A 215 -7.87 1.68 -13.88
C PHE A 215 -7.55 1.08 -15.24
N GLN A 216 -7.24 1.93 -16.22
CA GLN A 216 -6.83 1.53 -17.56
C GLN A 216 -5.42 2.08 -17.84
N GLY A 217 -4.53 1.25 -18.37
CA GLY A 217 -3.12 1.60 -18.54
C GLY A 217 -2.28 1.43 -17.27
N GLU A 218 -1.10 2.02 -17.25
CA GLU A 218 -0.18 2.06 -16.11
C GLU A 218 0.51 3.43 -16.02
N GLY A 219 1.05 3.78 -14.86
CA GLY A 219 1.65 5.09 -14.62
C GLY A 219 0.62 6.05 -14.05
N PHE A 220 0.61 7.30 -14.52
CA PHE A 220 -0.35 8.30 -14.06
C PHE A 220 -1.71 8.10 -14.73
N VAL A 221 -2.73 7.74 -13.96
CA VAL A 221 -4.04 7.31 -14.45
C VAL A 221 -5.18 7.87 -13.59
N GLU A 222 -6.39 7.91 -14.15
CA GLU A 222 -7.62 8.03 -13.34
C GLU A 222 -7.98 6.63 -12.81
N VAL A 223 -8.15 6.53 -11.49
CA VAL A 223 -8.56 5.30 -10.83
C VAL A 223 -9.98 5.42 -10.31
N ASN A 224 -10.65 4.28 -10.16
CA ASN A 224 -11.90 4.12 -9.46
C ASN A 224 -11.70 3.15 -8.29
N GLU A 225 -11.59 3.69 -7.09
CA GLU A 225 -11.45 2.92 -5.85
C GLU A 225 -12.80 2.42 -5.35
N VAL A 226 -12.84 1.15 -4.97
CA VAL A 226 -14.01 0.50 -4.39
C VAL A 226 -13.63 -0.29 -3.14
N PRO A 227 -14.54 -0.46 -2.18
CA PRO A 227 -14.36 -1.41 -1.11
C PRO A 227 -14.41 -2.85 -1.64
N GLN A 228 -13.69 -3.75 -0.98
CA GLN A 228 -13.69 -5.20 -1.25
C GLN A 228 -14.33 -5.99 -0.12
N LYS A 229 -13.96 -5.68 1.13
CA LYS A 229 -14.46 -6.35 2.35
C LYS A 229 -14.13 -5.54 3.59
N VAL A 230 -14.84 -5.82 4.68
CA VAL A 230 -14.50 -5.36 6.02
C VAL A 230 -13.81 -6.49 6.77
N ILE A 231 -12.75 -6.17 7.51
CA ILE A 231 -12.04 -7.10 8.37
C ILE A 231 -12.11 -6.58 9.80
N TRP A 232 -12.48 -7.44 10.74
CA TRP A 232 -12.31 -7.20 12.17
C TRP A 232 -10.98 -7.77 12.64
N PHE A 233 -10.26 -6.97 13.38
CA PHE A 233 -9.02 -7.31 14.05
C PHE A 233 -9.30 -7.43 15.53
N VAL A 234 -9.24 -8.67 16.03
CA VAL A 234 -9.58 -9.04 17.40
C VAL A 234 -8.31 -9.31 18.18
N GLU A 235 -8.13 -8.63 19.31
CA GLU A 235 -7.06 -8.84 20.29
C GLU A 235 -7.64 -9.41 21.59
N SER A 236 -6.94 -10.34 22.22
CA SER A 236 -7.34 -10.85 23.53
C SER A 236 -7.24 -9.77 24.63
N ARG A 237 -8.19 -9.77 25.59
CA ARG A 237 -8.13 -8.86 26.76
C ARG A 237 -6.98 -9.14 27.72
N ARG A 238 -6.45 -10.36 27.70
CA ARG A 238 -5.36 -10.82 28.56
C ARG A 238 -4.37 -11.64 27.75
N ARG A 239 -3.15 -11.77 28.27
CA ARG A 239 -2.17 -12.70 27.70
C ARG A 239 -2.66 -14.14 27.87
N VAL A 240 -2.48 -14.93 26.82
CA VAL A 240 -2.82 -16.34 26.73
C VAL A 240 -1.64 -17.10 26.12
N ASN A 241 -1.71 -18.43 26.09
CA ASN A 241 -0.66 -19.23 25.46
C ASN A 241 -0.83 -19.18 23.93
N VAL A 242 0.07 -18.45 23.26
CA VAL A 242 0.15 -18.35 21.80
C VAL A 242 1.44 -19.04 21.36
N GLY A 243 1.32 -20.26 20.81
CA GLY A 243 2.49 -21.02 20.32
C GLY A 243 3.55 -21.27 21.39
N GLY A 244 3.15 -21.54 22.63
CA GLY A 244 4.04 -21.79 23.76
C GLY A 244 4.50 -20.54 24.52
N LYS A 245 4.10 -19.34 24.08
CA LYS A 245 4.47 -18.05 24.73
C LYS A 245 3.26 -17.40 25.37
N ASN A 246 3.46 -16.77 26.53
CA ASN A 246 2.42 -15.99 27.20
C ASN A 246 2.35 -14.58 26.60
N ASP A 247 1.47 -14.38 25.60
CA ASP A 247 1.32 -13.11 24.87
C ASP A 247 -0.17 -12.83 24.57
N TYR A 248 -0.50 -11.63 24.10
CA TYR A 248 -1.84 -11.33 23.60
C TYR A 248 -2.10 -12.10 22.30
N ALA A 249 -3.23 -12.80 22.23
CA ALA A 249 -3.67 -13.48 21.03
C ALA A 249 -4.36 -12.51 20.08
N TYR A 250 -4.27 -12.81 18.79
CA TYR A 250 -4.79 -11.97 17.74
C TYR A 250 -5.46 -12.79 16.64
N LYS A 251 -6.55 -12.28 16.06
CA LYS A 251 -7.24 -12.88 14.92
C LYS A 251 -7.81 -11.81 14.00
N ALA A 252 -7.65 -12.01 12.70
CA ALA A 252 -8.42 -11.29 11.68
C ALA A 252 -9.65 -12.11 11.28
N ILE A 253 -10.83 -11.47 11.29
CA ILE A 253 -12.12 -12.03 10.90
C ILE A 253 -12.60 -11.24 9.70
N SER A 254 -12.76 -11.89 8.55
CA SER A 254 -13.28 -11.25 7.34
C SER A 254 -14.80 -11.33 7.36
N LEU A 255 -15.47 -10.19 7.20
CA LEU A 255 -16.93 -10.12 7.16
C LEU A 255 -17.42 -10.41 5.74
N ASP A 256 -18.53 -11.14 5.64
CA ASP A 256 -19.29 -11.33 4.39
C ASP A 256 -20.50 -10.40 4.31
N CYS A 257 -20.30 -9.15 4.76
CA CYS A 257 -21.25 -8.07 4.59
C CYS A 257 -21.00 -7.43 3.22
N GLY A 258 -21.89 -7.66 2.25
CA GLY A 258 -21.71 -7.13 0.90
C GLY A 258 -21.32 -5.65 0.90
N VAL A 259 -20.36 -5.29 0.06
CA VAL A 259 -19.76 -3.94 0.04
C VAL A 259 -20.49 -2.95 -0.87
N PHE A 260 -20.35 -1.65 -0.58
CA PHE A 260 -20.93 -0.58 -1.36
C PHE A 260 -19.99 0.64 -1.50
N PRO A 261 -19.80 1.19 -2.69
CA PRO A 261 -20.37 0.77 -3.96
C PRO A 261 -19.57 -0.36 -4.60
N LYS A 262 -20.25 -1.34 -5.23
CA LYS A 262 -19.58 -2.44 -5.95
C LYS A 262 -18.89 -1.98 -7.24
N ARG A 263 -19.35 -0.88 -7.82
CA ARG A 263 -18.88 -0.25 -9.07
C ARG A 263 -19.08 1.25 -8.98
N ASN A 264 -18.30 2.06 -9.71
CA ASN A 264 -18.38 3.53 -9.67
C ASN A 264 -18.18 4.08 -8.25
N GLY A 265 -17.05 3.70 -7.65
CA GLY A 265 -16.64 4.16 -6.34
C GLY A 265 -15.94 5.51 -6.41
N TYR A 266 -14.98 5.75 -5.52
CA TYR A 266 -14.31 7.04 -5.43
C TYR A 266 -13.27 7.17 -6.56
N LYS A 267 -13.43 8.20 -7.38
CA LYS A 267 -12.50 8.47 -8.48
C LYS A 267 -11.47 9.50 -8.09
N PHE A 268 -10.24 9.32 -8.54
CA PHE A 268 -9.14 10.27 -8.39
C PHE A 268 -8.01 9.97 -9.39
N TYR A 269 -7.08 10.92 -9.55
CA TYR A 269 -5.86 10.68 -10.34
C TYR A 269 -4.73 10.22 -9.42
N THR A 270 -4.00 9.18 -9.81
CA THR A 270 -2.82 8.71 -9.08
C THR A 270 -1.87 7.95 -9.99
N TYR A 271 -0.71 7.58 -9.46
CA TYR A 271 0.17 6.63 -10.10
C TYR A 271 -0.24 5.23 -9.69
N ALA A 272 -0.55 4.37 -10.66
CA ALA A 272 -0.96 2.99 -10.41
C ALA A 272 -0.27 2.01 -11.36
N TYR A 273 0.01 0.81 -10.85
CA TYR A 273 0.65 -0.27 -11.60
C TYR A 273 0.01 -1.61 -11.25
N LEU A 274 0.00 -2.52 -12.22
CA LEU A 274 -0.51 -3.88 -12.07
C LEU A 274 0.64 -4.87 -12.19
N HIS A 275 0.77 -5.77 -11.22
CA HIS A 275 1.83 -6.78 -11.22
C HIS A 275 1.28 -8.16 -11.00
N GLU A 276 1.70 -9.09 -11.85
CA GLU A 276 1.45 -10.51 -11.66
C GLU A 276 2.54 -11.14 -10.80
N PHE A 277 2.11 -11.94 -9.81
CA PHE A 277 2.93 -12.73 -8.93
C PHE A 277 2.57 -14.21 -9.07
N ASN A 278 3.57 -15.08 -9.26
CA ASN A 278 3.34 -16.52 -9.39
C ASN A 278 2.80 -17.16 -8.10
N ASP A 279 3.11 -16.55 -6.97
CA ASP A 279 2.72 -17.03 -5.64
C ASP A 279 2.37 -15.82 -4.77
N VAL A 280 1.14 -15.83 -4.25
CA VAL A 280 0.61 -14.76 -3.41
C VAL A 280 0.78 -15.01 -1.92
N ASN A 281 1.29 -16.19 -1.55
CA ASN A 281 1.54 -16.51 -0.15
C ASN A 281 2.58 -15.55 0.44
N TYR A 282 2.25 -15.01 1.61
CA TYR A 282 3.06 -14.06 2.38
C TYR A 282 3.30 -12.70 1.69
N LEU A 283 2.51 -12.35 0.67
CA LEU A 283 2.67 -11.04 0.02
C LEU A 283 2.25 -9.88 0.92
N ASP A 284 1.24 -10.03 1.79
CA ASP A 284 0.84 -8.98 2.72
C ASP A 284 1.99 -8.64 3.69
N GLU A 285 2.66 -9.65 4.24
CA GLU A 285 3.86 -9.49 5.07
C GLU A 285 5.04 -8.93 4.27
N GLY A 286 5.18 -9.34 3.01
CA GLY A 286 6.18 -8.81 2.09
C GLY A 286 6.01 -7.32 1.83
N PHE A 287 4.78 -6.88 1.55
CA PHE A 287 4.45 -5.46 1.41
C PHE A 287 4.63 -4.70 2.72
N ALA A 288 4.23 -5.27 3.85
CA ALA A 288 4.44 -4.63 5.15
C ALA A 288 5.93 -4.43 5.46
N PHE A 289 6.76 -5.41 5.16
CA PHE A 289 8.22 -5.32 5.30
C PHE A 289 8.79 -4.28 4.33
N PHE A 290 8.35 -4.28 3.07
CA PHE A 290 8.74 -3.32 2.04
C PHE A 290 8.41 -1.86 2.47
N LEU A 291 7.17 -1.60 2.90
CA LEU A 291 6.73 -0.27 3.36
C LEU A 291 7.48 0.17 4.63
N THR A 292 7.73 -0.76 5.55
CA THR A 292 8.56 -0.52 6.74
C THR A 292 9.98 -0.12 6.35
N ALA A 293 10.59 -0.82 5.41
CA ALA A 293 11.92 -0.51 4.94
C ALA A 293 11.98 0.87 4.25
N LEU A 294 10.98 1.23 3.44
CA LEU A 294 10.87 2.58 2.88
C LEU A 294 10.80 3.66 3.98
N ARG A 295 10.02 3.42 5.04
CA ARG A 295 9.91 4.35 6.17
C ARG A 295 11.22 4.52 6.93
N LEU A 296 11.92 3.42 7.22
CA LEU A 296 13.18 3.44 7.98
C LEU A 296 14.34 4.01 7.15
N MET A 297 14.38 3.69 5.85
CA MET A 297 15.48 4.12 4.99
C MET A 297 15.31 5.56 4.52
N TYR A 298 14.15 5.90 4.00
CA TYR A 298 13.90 7.16 3.29
C TYR A 298 13.00 8.13 4.06
N GLY A 299 12.39 7.69 5.18
CA GLY A 299 11.40 8.49 5.89
C GLY A 299 10.03 8.49 5.24
N ILE A 300 9.80 7.69 4.19
CA ILE A 300 8.54 7.67 3.44
C ILE A 300 7.40 7.18 4.34
N LYS A 301 6.27 7.88 4.32
CA LYS A 301 5.07 7.54 5.09
C LYS A 301 4.55 6.17 4.66
N VAL A 302 4.23 5.29 5.62
CA VAL A 302 3.88 3.88 5.34
C VAL A 302 2.56 3.71 4.58
N ASP A 303 1.67 4.69 4.65
CA ASP A 303 0.37 4.74 3.96
C ASP A 303 0.43 5.60 2.69
N LEU A 304 1.62 6.01 2.23
CA LEU A 304 1.74 6.71 0.95
C LEU A 304 1.49 5.76 -0.23
N LEU A 305 1.92 4.50 -0.10
CA LEU A 305 1.72 3.46 -1.10
C LEU A 305 0.69 2.45 -0.58
N ASN A 306 -0.37 2.26 -1.35
CA ASN A 306 -1.41 1.27 -1.09
C ASN A 306 -1.28 0.11 -2.05
N TYR A 307 -1.83 -1.03 -1.66
CA TYR A 307 -1.89 -2.20 -2.51
C TYR A 307 -3.16 -3.02 -2.25
N SER A 308 -3.54 -3.82 -3.24
CA SER A 308 -4.60 -4.82 -3.12
C SER A 308 -4.23 -6.04 -3.95
N ILE A 309 -4.58 -7.23 -3.43
CA ILE A 309 -4.30 -8.52 -4.06
C ILE A 309 -5.63 -9.10 -4.56
N VAL A 310 -5.71 -9.40 -5.85
CA VAL A 310 -6.88 -9.99 -6.51
C VAL A 310 -6.42 -11.16 -7.36
N GLY A 311 -6.71 -12.38 -6.91
CA GLY A 311 -6.14 -13.59 -7.51
C GLY A 311 -4.61 -13.54 -7.41
N ASN A 312 -3.91 -13.66 -8.53
CA ASN A 312 -2.45 -13.55 -8.64
C ASN A 312 -1.97 -12.14 -9.05
N PHE A 313 -2.88 -11.17 -9.13
CA PHE A 313 -2.58 -9.80 -9.48
C PHE A 313 -2.50 -8.90 -8.25
N VAL A 314 -1.48 -8.07 -8.21
CA VAL A 314 -1.30 -7.02 -7.21
C VAL A 314 -1.41 -5.67 -7.90
N LYS A 315 -2.34 -4.86 -7.42
CA LYS A 315 -2.46 -3.45 -7.81
C LYS A 315 -1.76 -2.61 -6.75
N VAL A 316 -0.90 -1.69 -7.16
CA VAL A 316 -0.20 -0.77 -6.26
C VAL A 316 -0.45 0.65 -6.73
N TRP A 317 -0.79 1.55 -5.80
CA TRP A 317 -1.06 2.95 -6.12
C TRP A 317 -0.62 3.89 -4.99
N GLU A 318 -0.56 5.18 -5.29
CA GLU A 318 -0.25 6.21 -4.31
C GLU A 318 -1.52 6.79 -3.69
N SER A 319 -1.51 7.01 -2.37
CA SER A 319 -2.54 7.78 -1.66
C SER A 319 -2.62 9.23 -2.14
N GLU A 320 -1.46 9.79 -2.51
CA GLU A 320 -1.32 11.15 -3.02
C GLU A 320 -0.50 11.08 -4.32
N PRO A 321 -0.90 11.78 -5.40
CA PRO A 321 -0.35 11.58 -6.74
C PRO A 321 1.01 12.29 -6.95
N ILE A 322 1.99 11.94 -6.13
CA ILE A 322 3.31 12.60 -6.11
C ILE A 322 4.30 12.01 -7.14
N GLY A 323 4.02 10.83 -7.67
CA GLY A 323 4.87 10.15 -8.65
C GLY A 323 6.08 9.44 -8.06
N LEU A 324 6.01 9.03 -6.80
CA LEU A 324 7.02 8.19 -6.16
C LEU A 324 7.20 6.85 -6.90
N LEU A 325 6.13 6.15 -7.25
CA LEU A 325 6.15 4.89 -7.99
C LEU A 325 6.77 5.07 -9.38
N ALA A 326 6.50 6.19 -10.05
CA ALA A 326 7.18 6.51 -11.31
C ALA A 326 8.67 6.74 -11.09
N LYS A 327 9.05 7.53 -10.08
CA LYS A 327 10.45 7.81 -9.75
C LYS A 327 11.23 6.58 -9.28
N MET A 328 10.59 5.62 -8.62
CA MET A 328 11.21 4.33 -8.30
C MET A 328 11.61 3.55 -9.55
N ARG A 329 10.84 3.66 -10.65
CA ARG A 329 11.14 3.00 -11.93
C ARG A 329 12.14 3.76 -12.78
N GLU A 330 12.00 5.08 -12.85
CA GLU A 330 12.91 5.95 -13.58
C GLU A 330 14.31 5.94 -12.95
N GLY A 331 14.38 5.79 -11.63
CA GLY A 331 15.60 5.99 -10.85
C GLY A 331 15.97 7.46 -10.72
N ASN A 332 17.21 7.72 -10.28
CA ASN A 332 17.81 9.07 -10.17
C ASN A 332 17.04 10.08 -9.30
N PHE A 333 16.13 9.61 -8.46
CA PHE A 333 15.45 10.43 -7.47
C PHE A 333 16.12 10.25 -6.11
N THR A 334 16.18 11.32 -5.31
CA THR A 334 16.78 11.29 -3.98
C THR A 334 15.72 11.63 -2.95
N VAL A 335 15.57 10.78 -1.95
CA VAL A 335 14.65 11.00 -0.82
C VAL A 335 15.47 11.02 0.46
N SER A 336 15.35 12.10 1.23
CA SER A 336 16.09 12.27 2.50
C SER A 336 17.62 12.07 2.34
N GLY A 337 18.18 12.59 1.23
CA GLY A 337 19.61 12.50 0.92
C GLY A 337 20.10 11.12 0.43
N LYS A 338 19.20 10.15 0.23
CA LYS A 338 19.54 8.80 -0.27
C LYS A 338 18.93 8.56 -1.65
N LYS A 339 19.69 7.92 -2.53
CA LYS A 339 19.22 7.54 -3.87
C LYS A 339 18.11 6.49 -3.77
N LEU A 340 17.00 6.74 -4.45
CA LEU A 340 15.87 5.84 -4.60
C LEU A 340 16.10 4.98 -5.84
N ASP A 341 16.85 3.90 -5.67
CA ASP A 341 17.06 2.89 -6.70
C ASP A 341 17.06 1.47 -6.12
N PHE A 342 16.86 0.48 -7.00
CA PHE A 342 16.73 -0.91 -6.58
C PHE A 342 17.99 -1.46 -5.90
N PRO A 343 19.22 -1.29 -6.43
CA PRO A 343 20.41 -1.83 -5.77
C PRO A 343 20.60 -1.30 -4.34
N THR A 344 20.43 0.02 -4.15
CA THR A 344 20.57 0.67 -2.85
C THR A 344 19.50 0.17 -1.88
N PHE A 345 18.24 0.11 -2.32
CA PHE A 345 17.13 -0.32 -1.48
C PHE A 345 17.16 -1.83 -1.19
N SER A 346 17.51 -2.67 -2.15
CA SER A 346 17.64 -4.12 -2.00
C SER A 346 18.72 -4.48 -0.99
N ASN A 347 19.87 -3.81 -1.04
CA ASN A 347 20.91 -3.99 -0.02
C ASN A 347 20.39 -3.64 1.39
N PHE A 348 19.60 -2.57 1.52
CA PHE A 348 18.98 -2.24 2.80
C PHE A 348 17.95 -3.30 3.24
N LEU A 349 17.10 -3.81 2.35
CA LEU A 349 16.16 -4.90 2.66
C LEU A 349 16.88 -6.14 3.21
N GLN A 350 18.03 -6.48 2.65
CA GLN A 350 18.82 -7.65 3.07
C GLN A 350 19.51 -7.44 4.42
N THR A 351 19.92 -6.21 4.72
CA THR A 351 20.78 -5.90 5.89
C THR A 351 20.03 -5.31 7.08
N VAL A 352 18.80 -4.80 6.89
CA VAL A 352 18.01 -4.20 7.96
C VAL A 352 17.75 -5.22 9.08
N LYS A 353 18.00 -4.78 10.32
CA LYS A 353 17.77 -5.58 11.52
C LYS A 353 16.29 -5.57 11.86
N VAL A 354 15.75 -6.74 12.23
CA VAL A 354 14.37 -6.88 12.72
C VAL A 354 14.39 -6.75 14.24
N ASP A 355 14.69 -5.54 14.70
CA ASP A 355 14.65 -5.15 16.11
C ASP A 355 13.28 -4.60 16.50
N ASP A 356 13.14 -4.11 17.73
CA ASP A 356 11.86 -3.59 18.21
C ASP A 356 11.45 -2.31 17.48
N LEU A 357 12.40 -1.48 17.05
CA LEU A 357 12.13 -0.33 16.20
C LEU A 357 11.46 -0.76 14.89
N PHE A 358 12.06 -1.73 14.19
CA PHE A 358 11.48 -2.29 12.96
C PHE A 358 10.05 -2.81 13.20
N LYS A 359 9.86 -3.58 14.28
CA LYS A 359 8.55 -4.14 14.62
C LYS A 359 7.50 -3.08 14.91
N THR A 360 7.85 -1.96 15.57
CA THR A 360 6.89 -0.87 15.83
C THR A 360 6.29 -0.30 14.54
N VAL A 361 7.10 -0.20 13.48
CA VAL A 361 6.67 0.29 12.18
C VAL A 361 5.96 -0.82 11.40
N PHE A 362 6.51 -2.03 11.39
CA PHE A 362 5.93 -3.18 10.69
C PHE A 362 4.51 -3.48 11.16
N PHE A 363 4.28 -3.57 12.47
CA PHE A 363 2.96 -3.86 13.02
C PHE A 363 1.99 -2.68 12.92
N THR A 364 2.47 -1.47 12.57
CA THR A 364 1.57 -0.37 12.16
C THR A 364 0.95 -0.65 10.78
N VAL A 365 1.69 -1.31 9.89
CA VAL A 365 1.22 -1.66 8.53
C VAL A 365 0.44 -2.97 8.53
N PHE A 366 0.96 -3.98 9.24
CA PHE A 366 0.40 -5.32 9.35
C PHE A 366 0.07 -5.61 10.83
N PRO A 367 -1.12 -5.23 11.31
CA PRO A 367 -1.44 -5.22 12.74
C PRO A 367 -1.65 -6.61 13.37
N VAL A 368 -1.16 -7.68 12.75
CA VAL A 368 -1.26 -9.07 13.24
C VAL A 368 -0.02 -9.40 14.08
N ARG A 369 -0.20 -9.61 15.39
CA ARG A 369 0.90 -9.94 16.32
C ARG A 369 1.13 -11.46 16.36
N GLY A 370 2.41 -11.87 16.29
CA GLY A 370 2.82 -13.27 16.38
C GLY A 370 2.66 -14.04 15.06
N GLY A 371 3.43 -15.12 14.89
CA GLY A 371 3.36 -15.98 13.70
C GLY A 371 3.99 -15.41 12.41
N VAL A 372 4.53 -14.19 12.45
CA VAL A 372 5.23 -13.60 11.29
C VAL A 372 6.59 -14.26 11.10
N ASP A 373 6.79 -14.90 9.95
CA ASP A 373 8.11 -15.31 9.47
C ASP A 373 8.79 -14.11 8.79
N PHE A 374 9.61 -13.39 9.55
CA PHE A 374 10.32 -12.21 9.04
C PHE A 374 11.37 -12.54 7.96
N SER A 375 11.86 -13.79 7.90
CA SER A 375 12.77 -14.21 6.84
C SER A 375 12.02 -14.30 5.51
N LEU A 376 10.84 -14.93 5.54
CA LEU A 376 9.99 -15.04 4.38
C LEU A 376 9.39 -13.69 3.96
N ALA A 377 8.95 -12.87 4.92
CA ALA A 377 8.49 -11.51 4.66
C ALA A 377 9.58 -10.66 3.97
N ARG A 378 10.83 -10.76 4.43
CA ARG A 378 11.97 -10.09 3.79
C ARG A 378 12.18 -10.56 2.36
N LYS A 379 12.13 -11.88 2.12
CA LYS A 379 12.25 -12.45 0.76
C LYS A 379 11.16 -11.90 -0.16
N ARG A 380 9.91 -11.89 0.29
CA ARG A 380 8.79 -11.32 -0.46
C ARG A 380 8.90 -9.82 -0.68
N ALA A 381 9.44 -9.07 0.28
CA ALA A 381 9.72 -7.65 0.10
C ALA A 381 10.71 -7.38 -1.03
N THR A 382 11.72 -8.25 -1.20
CA THR A 382 12.64 -8.18 -2.34
C THR A 382 11.91 -8.45 -3.66
N ASP A 383 11.04 -9.46 -3.72
CA ASP A 383 10.22 -9.74 -4.92
C ASP A 383 9.34 -8.53 -5.29
N VAL A 384 8.70 -7.91 -4.30
CA VAL A 384 7.90 -6.68 -4.45
C VAL A 384 8.76 -5.53 -4.95
N ALA A 385 9.92 -5.30 -4.33
CA ALA A 385 10.85 -4.24 -4.74
C ALA A 385 11.31 -4.42 -6.19
N MET A 386 11.65 -5.65 -6.61
CA MET A 386 12.06 -5.93 -7.99
C MET A 386 11.00 -5.50 -9.01
N LYS A 387 9.72 -5.78 -8.73
CA LYS A 387 8.59 -5.42 -9.60
C LYS A 387 8.33 -3.91 -9.60
N LEU A 388 8.31 -3.28 -8.42
CA LEU A 388 7.97 -1.86 -8.27
C LEU A 388 9.06 -0.92 -8.81
N PHE A 389 10.34 -1.25 -8.61
CA PHE A 389 11.44 -0.50 -9.21
C PHE A 389 11.63 -0.80 -10.71
N GLY A 390 10.85 -1.74 -11.28
CA GLY A 390 10.97 -2.10 -12.70
C GLY A 390 12.31 -2.75 -13.07
N TYR A 391 13.07 -3.24 -12.09
CA TYR A 391 14.41 -3.80 -12.26
C TYR A 391 14.41 -5.08 -13.10
N ALA A 392 13.28 -5.79 -13.11
CA ALA A 392 13.08 -7.00 -13.88
C ALA A 392 11.87 -6.83 -14.83
N LYS A 393 12.02 -6.05 -15.91
CA LYS A 393 11.17 -6.22 -17.11
C LYS A 393 11.55 -7.52 -17.82
N VAL A 394 11.27 -8.66 -17.18
CA VAL A 394 11.40 -9.96 -17.84
C VAL A 394 10.18 -10.11 -18.74
N LEU A 395 10.38 -9.83 -20.03
CA LEU A 395 9.42 -10.13 -21.08
C LEU A 395 9.41 -11.65 -21.28
N PHE A 396 8.43 -12.35 -20.72
CA PHE A 396 8.15 -13.73 -21.12
C PHE A 396 7.16 -13.69 -22.30
N GLY A 397 7.62 -14.06 -23.49
CA GLY A 397 6.72 -14.30 -24.61
C GLY A 397 7.40 -14.43 -25.96
N ASN A 398 7.02 -15.47 -26.70
CA ASN A 398 7.25 -15.63 -28.13
C ASN A 398 6.64 -14.45 -28.90
N ALA A 399 7.34 -13.33 -28.98
CA ALA A 399 7.01 -12.23 -29.86
C ALA A 399 8.26 -11.40 -30.10
N LYS A 400 8.52 -11.08 -31.38
CA LYS A 400 9.48 -10.05 -31.75
C LYS A 400 9.07 -8.73 -31.07
N VAL A 401 9.79 -8.32 -30.04
CA VAL A 401 9.62 -7.02 -29.39
C VAL A 401 10.90 -6.21 -29.59
N SER A 402 10.76 -4.92 -29.95
CA SER A 402 11.90 -4.00 -29.96
C SER A 402 12.41 -3.83 -28.53
N ILE A 403 13.64 -4.27 -28.29
CA ILE A 403 14.23 -4.31 -26.95
C ILE A 403 14.63 -2.89 -26.53
N SER A 404 14.10 -2.41 -25.42
CA SER A 404 14.49 -1.13 -24.81
C SER A 404 15.92 -1.20 -24.24
N PRO A 405 16.68 -0.09 -24.25
CA PRO A 405 18.04 -0.07 -23.69
C PRO A 405 18.03 -0.44 -22.19
N ASN A 406 19.05 -1.16 -21.71
CA ASN A 406 19.19 -1.66 -20.33
C ASN A 406 18.12 -2.68 -19.89
N THR A 407 17.60 -3.48 -20.83
CA THR A 407 16.66 -4.56 -20.55
C THR A 407 17.37 -5.91 -20.53
N ILE A 408 17.03 -6.76 -19.55
CA ILE A 408 17.38 -8.18 -19.53
C ILE A 408 16.18 -8.97 -20.06
N VAL A 409 16.40 -9.73 -21.12
CA VAL A 409 15.37 -10.58 -21.74
C VAL A 409 15.66 -12.03 -21.43
N VAL A 410 14.66 -12.74 -20.91
CA VAL A 410 14.67 -14.19 -20.72
C VAL A 410 13.78 -14.79 -21.78
N ASP A 411 14.32 -15.72 -22.55
CA ASP A 411 13.57 -16.43 -23.58
C ASP A 411 13.79 -17.95 -23.46
N TYR A 412 12.90 -18.75 -24.05
CA TYR A 412 13.10 -20.18 -24.20
C TYR A 412 12.48 -20.68 -25.51
N VAL A 413 13.22 -21.52 -26.24
CA VAL A 413 12.76 -22.16 -27.47
C VAL A 413 12.69 -23.66 -27.25
N GLY A 414 11.51 -24.24 -27.46
CA GLY A 414 11.34 -25.69 -27.47
C GLY A 414 11.74 -26.28 -28.82
N ASP A 415 12.45 -27.41 -28.83
CA ASP A 415 12.86 -28.12 -30.05
C ASP A 415 11.75 -29.02 -30.64
N GLY A 416 10.57 -29.04 -30.01
CA GLY A 416 9.44 -29.90 -30.39
C GLY A 416 9.51 -31.33 -29.85
N ASN A 417 10.64 -31.73 -29.24
CA ASN A 417 10.87 -33.06 -28.66
C ASN A 417 10.92 -33.04 -27.12
N GLY A 418 10.46 -31.95 -26.51
CA GLY A 418 10.45 -31.77 -25.05
C GLY A 418 11.75 -31.22 -24.47
N ASN A 419 12.74 -30.86 -25.30
CA ASN A 419 13.91 -30.12 -24.84
C ASN A 419 13.73 -28.62 -25.06
N TYR A 420 14.27 -27.83 -24.14
CA TYR A 420 14.20 -26.37 -24.18
C TYR A 420 15.60 -25.80 -24.19
N ILE A 421 15.83 -24.81 -25.04
CA ILE A 421 17.01 -23.95 -24.99
C ILE A 421 16.58 -22.63 -24.39
N TYR A 422 17.11 -22.30 -23.22
CA TYR A 422 16.88 -21.04 -22.54
C TYR A 422 17.90 -20.01 -23.01
N ALA A 423 17.49 -18.76 -23.16
CA ALA A 423 18.37 -17.66 -23.54
C ALA A 423 18.24 -16.49 -22.56
N LEU A 424 19.37 -15.89 -22.22
CA LEU A 424 19.47 -14.68 -21.41
C LEU A 424 20.16 -13.60 -22.23
N THR A 425 19.44 -12.56 -22.60
CA THR A 425 19.95 -11.46 -23.44
C THR A 425 20.06 -10.16 -22.66
N TYR A 426 21.23 -9.53 -22.76
CA TYR A 426 21.56 -8.24 -22.16
C TYR A 426 21.67 -7.19 -23.25
N ASN A 427 20.99 -6.06 -23.08
CA ASN A 427 21.15 -4.90 -23.96
C ASN A 427 21.76 -3.73 -23.18
N PHE A 428 23.03 -3.40 -23.45
CA PHE A 428 23.76 -2.34 -22.76
C PHE A 428 23.69 -1.03 -23.53
N SER A 429 22.93 -0.05 -23.01
CA SER A 429 22.75 1.26 -23.66
C SER A 429 24.07 2.03 -23.82
N GLU A 430 24.95 1.91 -22.83
CA GLU A 430 26.21 2.65 -22.74
C GLU A 430 27.30 2.12 -23.69
N LEU A 431 27.19 0.84 -24.07
CA LEU A 431 28.18 0.16 -24.90
C LEU A 431 27.68 -0.12 -26.32
N GLY A 432 26.39 0.12 -26.60
CA GLY A 432 25.75 -0.25 -27.87
C GLY A 432 25.85 -1.75 -28.19
N LYS A 433 25.99 -2.60 -27.16
CA LYS A 433 26.24 -4.04 -27.29
C LYS A 433 25.08 -4.86 -26.78
N THR A 434 24.79 -5.93 -27.50
CA THR A 434 23.87 -6.99 -27.08
C THR A 434 24.66 -8.27 -26.83
N ILE A 435 24.49 -8.89 -25.67
CA ILE A 435 25.11 -10.17 -25.32
C ILE A 435 23.98 -11.18 -25.09
N THR A 436 24.08 -12.38 -25.65
CA THR A 436 23.11 -13.45 -25.42
C THR A 436 23.84 -14.70 -24.93
N LEU A 437 23.44 -15.21 -23.77
CA LEU A 437 23.88 -16.50 -23.24
C LEU A 437 22.78 -17.52 -23.48
N THR A 438 23.14 -18.76 -23.81
CA THR A 438 22.18 -19.85 -24.00
C THR A 438 22.48 -21.02 -23.09
N PHE A 439 21.45 -21.70 -22.61
CA PHE A 439 21.51 -22.75 -21.62
C PHE A 439 20.58 -23.89 -22.04
N ARG A 440 21.04 -25.13 -21.88
CA ARG A 440 20.20 -26.32 -22.10
C ARG A 440 19.65 -26.89 -20.80
N ASP A 441 20.30 -26.60 -19.68
CA ASP A 441 19.82 -26.95 -18.35
C ASP A 441 19.05 -25.78 -17.72
N ARG A 442 17.84 -26.07 -17.25
CA ARG A 442 16.94 -25.06 -16.65
C ARG A 442 17.48 -24.53 -15.33
N LYS A 443 18.14 -25.38 -14.53
CA LYS A 443 18.65 -24.98 -13.22
C LYS A 443 19.85 -24.04 -13.37
N GLU A 444 20.78 -24.38 -14.26
CA GLU A 444 21.91 -23.52 -14.61
C GLU A 444 21.45 -22.16 -15.16
N PHE A 445 20.42 -22.18 -16.03
CA PHE A 445 19.78 -20.96 -16.52
C PHE A 445 19.23 -20.08 -15.38
N VAL A 446 18.45 -20.68 -14.48
CA VAL A 446 17.83 -19.98 -13.34
C VAL A 446 18.90 -19.44 -12.39
N ASP A 447 19.91 -20.23 -12.04
CA ASP A 447 21.01 -19.83 -11.17
C ASP A 447 21.81 -18.65 -11.79
N LYS A 448 22.02 -18.65 -13.11
CA LYS A 448 22.67 -17.54 -13.81
C LYS A 448 21.80 -16.28 -13.83
N VAL A 449 20.49 -16.41 -14.06
CA VAL A 449 19.53 -15.29 -13.98
C VAL A 449 19.56 -14.67 -12.58
N PHE A 450 19.58 -15.46 -11.51
CA PHE A 450 19.68 -14.96 -10.15
C PHE A 450 21.02 -14.27 -9.88
N THR A 451 22.15 -14.87 -10.27
CA THR A 451 23.50 -14.27 -10.11
C THR A 451 23.58 -12.89 -10.77
N VAL A 452 23.00 -12.77 -11.96
CA VAL A 452 22.95 -11.54 -12.75
C VAL A 452 22.05 -10.49 -12.11
N LEU A 453 20.83 -10.86 -11.71
CA LEU A 453 19.86 -9.95 -11.09
C LEU A 453 20.31 -9.48 -9.69
N LEU A 454 21.17 -10.24 -9.02
CA LEU A 454 21.77 -9.86 -7.74
C LEU A 454 23.05 -9.02 -7.90
N GLY A 455 23.44 -8.69 -9.13
CA GLY A 455 24.54 -7.76 -9.43
C GLY A 455 25.95 -8.32 -9.24
N MET A 456 26.12 -9.64 -9.13
CA MET A 456 27.41 -10.25 -8.79
C MET A 456 28.41 -10.31 -9.97
N GLU A 457 27.98 -10.16 -11.23
CA GLU A 457 28.85 -10.35 -12.42
C GLU A 457 28.75 -9.26 -13.51
N ILE A 458 27.93 -8.21 -13.34
CA ILE A 458 27.73 -7.20 -14.40
C ILE A 458 29.07 -6.55 -14.81
N ASN A 459 30.00 -6.37 -13.86
CA ASN A 459 31.34 -5.84 -14.13
C ASN A 459 32.26 -6.81 -14.89
N GLU A 460 32.13 -8.13 -14.72
CA GLU A 460 32.90 -9.15 -15.46
C GLU A 460 32.40 -9.34 -16.90
N ILE A 461 31.10 -9.19 -17.13
CA ILE A 461 30.51 -9.28 -18.48
C ILE A 461 30.89 -8.04 -19.34
N ILE A 462 30.98 -6.86 -18.72
CA ILE A 462 31.41 -5.62 -19.38
C ILE A 462 32.91 -5.66 -19.74
N THR A 463 33.74 -6.26 -18.87
CA THR A 463 35.19 -6.34 -19.07
C THR A 463 35.62 -7.52 -19.94
N SER A 464 34.86 -8.62 -19.98
CA SER A 464 35.29 -9.81 -20.72
C SER A 464 35.28 -9.62 -22.22
N GLY A 465 34.25 -9.05 -22.88
CA GLY A 465 34.33 -8.68 -24.29
C GLY A 465 34.98 -9.73 -25.23
N ILE A 466 34.85 -11.03 -24.91
CA ILE A 466 35.59 -12.09 -25.60
C ILE A 466 34.80 -12.53 -26.82
N SER A 467 35.41 -12.23 -27.97
CA SER A 467 35.20 -12.86 -29.26
C SER A 467 35.04 -14.38 -29.13
N ILE A 468 33.84 -14.92 -29.34
CA ILE A 468 33.67 -16.28 -29.82
C ILE A 468 33.76 -16.20 -31.35
N LYS A 469 35.00 -16.18 -31.85
CA LYS A 469 35.31 -16.73 -33.17
C LYS A 469 35.55 -18.21 -32.96
N ASP A 470 34.85 -18.99 -33.77
CA ASP A 470 35.09 -20.40 -34.10
C ASP A 470 34.89 -21.43 -32.98
N HIS A 471 34.07 -22.43 -33.31
CA HIS A 471 34.00 -23.85 -32.89
C HIS A 471 32.51 -24.28 -32.93
N MET A 472 32.03 -25.23 -33.75
CA MET A 472 32.61 -26.49 -34.23
C MET A 472 33.52 -27.19 -33.25
#